data_AF-A0A1A0H8D2-F1
#
_entry.id   AF-A0A1A0H8D2-F1
#
_cell.length_a   1.000
_cell.length_b   1.000
_cell.length_c   1.000
_cell.angle_alpha   90.00
_cell.angle_beta   90.00
_cell.angle_gamma   90.00
#
_symmetry.space_group_name_H-M   'P 1'
#
loop_
_entity.id
_entity.type
_entity.pdbx_description
1 polymer ?
#
loop_
_entity_poly.entity_id
_entity_poly.type
_entity_poly.pdbx_seq_one_letter_code
_entity_poly.pdbx_strand_id
1 'polypeptide(L)'
;VFCTSLLLAAYLGFSLIALGHDKAIHFVTFFILTAEFYFLWETHRPWKLTVATMTLGAGVLLEYVQTIVNPNRTFDYVDIVYNVHGSLLAVAGCCLL
;
A
#
# COMPACT_ATOMS: atom_id res chain seq x y z
N VAL A 1 -0.71 13.23 -8.11
CA VAL A 1 0.07 11.99 -8.26
C VAL A 1 -0.40 10.93 -7.29
N PHE A 2 -0.42 11.19 -5.97
CA PHE A 2 -0.94 10.22 -4.99
C PHE A 2 -2.33 9.65 -5.33
N CYS A 3 -3.32 10.52 -5.57
CA CYS A 3 -4.68 10.05 -5.87
C CYS A 3 -4.75 9.19 -7.15
N THR A 4 -3.94 9.48 -8.16
CA THR A 4 -3.91 8.71 -9.41
C THR A 4 -3.28 7.33 -9.17
N SER A 5 -2.16 7.27 -8.45
CA SER A 5 -1.52 6.01 -8.06
C SER A 5 -2.44 5.16 -7.18
N LEU A 6 -3.15 5.80 -6.24
CA LEU A 6 -4.11 5.14 -5.34
C LEU A 6 -5.28 4.52 -6.10
N LEU A 7 -5.87 5.25 -7.05
CA LEU A 7 -6.98 4.74 -7.86
C LEU A 7 -6.54 3.57 -8.74
N LEU A 8 -5.34 3.63 -9.31
CA LEU A 8 -4.78 2.53 -10.09
C LEU A 8 -4.53 1.28 -9.22
N ALA A 9 -3.91 1.46 -8.05
CA ALA A 9 -3.67 0.38 -7.10
C ALA A 9 -4.97 -0.27 -6.62
N ALA A 10 -5.99 0.54 -6.33
CA ALA A 10 -7.32 0.05 -5.96
C ALA A 10 -7.95 -0.75 -7.11
N TYR A 11 -7.94 -0.21 -8.34
CA TYR A 11 -8.46 -0.94 -9.50
C TYR A 11 -7.80 -2.31 -9.67
N LEU A 12 -6.47 -2.39 -9.58
CA LEU A 12 -5.74 -3.64 -9.68
C LEU A 12 -6.08 -4.59 -8.53
N GLY A 13 -6.03 -4.11 -7.28
CA GLY A 13 -6.20 -4.93 -6.09
C GLY A 13 -7.61 -5.48 -5.88
N PHE A 14 -8.65 -4.79 -6.36
CA PHE A 14 -10.04 -5.30 -6.31
C PHE A 14 -10.42 -6.14 -7.54
N SER A 15 -9.59 -6.16 -8.58
CA SER A 15 -9.84 -6.96 -9.79
C SER A 15 -9.50 -8.45 -9.60
N LEU A 16 -9.90 -9.27 -10.57
CA LEU A 16 -9.48 -10.68 -10.68
C LEU A 16 -8.27 -10.85 -11.62
N ILE A 17 -7.56 -9.76 -11.92
CA ILE A 17 -6.42 -9.79 -12.83
C ILE A 17 -5.24 -10.46 -12.12
N ALA A 18 -4.76 -11.57 -12.67
CA ALA A 18 -3.55 -12.23 -12.22
C ALA A 18 -2.34 -11.64 -12.95
N LEU A 19 -1.49 -10.93 -12.21
CA LEU A 19 -0.22 -10.42 -12.72
C LEU A 19 0.94 -11.30 -12.23
N GLY A 20 1.97 -11.45 -13.05
CA GLY A 20 3.22 -12.09 -12.63
C GLY A 20 3.89 -11.27 -11.52
N HIS A 21 4.62 -11.95 -10.62
CA HIS A 21 5.33 -11.30 -9.50
C HIS A 21 4.43 -10.50 -8.54
N ASP A 22 3.22 -10.98 -8.31
CA ASP A 22 2.22 -10.41 -7.39
C ASP A 22 2.81 -9.82 -6.09
N LYS A 23 3.67 -10.58 -5.37
CA LYS A 23 4.31 -10.09 -4.14
C LYS A 23 5.23 -8.88 -4.33
N ALA A 24 5.95 -8.82 -5.45
CA ALA A 24 6.76 -7.67 -5.80
C ALA A 24 5.86 -6.45 -6.13
N ILE A 25 4.71 -6.68 -6.78
CA ILE A 25 3.73 -5.62 -7.08
C ILE A 25 3.18 -5.04 -5.78
N HIS A 26 2.79 -5.88 -4.82
CA HIS A 26 2.34 -5.47 -3.49
C HIS A 26 3.39 -4.60 -2.78
N PHE A 27 4.64 -5.07 -2.74
CA PHE A 27 5.75 -4.31 -2.16
C PHE A 27 5.97 -2.96 -2.83
N VAL A 28 6.11 -2.93 -4.16
CA VAL A 28 6.41 -1.71 -4.92
C VAL A 28 5.25 -0.72 -4.84
N THR A 29 4.01 -1.20 -4.93
CA THR A 29 2.81 -0.36 -4.83
C THR A 29 2.75 0.33 -3.48
N PHE A 30 2.93 -0.42 -2.38
CA PHE A 30 2.92 0.17 -1.05
C PHE A 30 4.13 1.04 -0.77
N PHE A 31 5.30 0.75 -1.35
CA PHE A 31 6.44 1.65 -1.29
C PHE A 31 6.11 3.01 -1.94
N ILE A 32 5.61 3.00 -3.19
CA ILE A 32 5.30 4.22 -3.94
C ILE A 32 4.19 5.02 -3.25
N LEU A 33 3.07 4.37 -2.91
CA LEU A 33 1.95 5.05 -2.26
C LEU A 33 2.34 5.64 -0.91
N THR A 34 3.15 4.93 -0.12
CA THR A 34 3.61 5.44 1.17
C THR A 34 4.57 6.60 1.01
N ALA A 35 5.48 6.58 0.03
CA ALA A 35 6.37 7.70 -0.25
C ALA A 35 5.59 8.93 -0.73
N GLU A 36 4.69 8.74 -1.70
CA GLU A 36 3.81 9.80 -2.21
C GLU A 36 2.92 10.38 -1.10
N PHE A 37 2.36 9.52 -0.25
CA PHE A 37 1.62 9.97 0.93
C PHE A 37 2.55 10.77 1.83
N TYR A 38 3.69 10.24 2.27
CA TYR A 38 4.60 10.96 3.16
C TYR A 38 4.94 12.39 2.68
N PHE A 39 5.19 12.57 1.38
CA PHE A 39 5.51 13.86 0.78
C PHE A 39 4.33 14.77 0.44
N LEU A 40 3.08 14.31 0.61
CA LEU A 40 1.90 15.16 0.43
C LEU A 40 1.84 16.27 1.51
N TRP A 41 2.50 16.07 2.65
CA TRP A 41 2.61 17.07 3.70
C TRP A 41 3.89 17.90 3.55
N GLU A 42 3.75 19.13 3.08
CA GLU A 42 4.89 20.00 2.76
C GLU A 42 5.64 20.54 4.00
N THR A 43 4.92 20.93 5.05
CA THR A 43 5.52 21.70 6.18
C THR A 43 5.86 20.85 7.39
N HIS A 44 5.11 19.78 7.62
CA HIS A 44 5.35 18.81 8.68
C HIS A 44 5.21 17.42 8.07
N ARG A 45 6.19 16.55 8.25
CA ARG A 45 6.14 15.17 7.73
C ARG A 45 5.70 14.22 8.85
N PRO A 46 4.39 13.95 9.02
CA PRO A 46 3.89 13.20 10.16
C PRO A 46 4.10 11.70 9.94
N TRP A 47 5.33 11.21 10.13
CA TRP A 47 5.66 9.80 9.93
C TRP A 47 4.72 8.84 10.70
N LYS A 48 4.23 9.24 11.88
CA LYS A 48 3.24 8.47 12.65
C LYS A 48 1.90 8.35 11.92
N LEU A 49 1.43 9.43 11.30
CA LEU A 49 0.20 9.42 10.49
C LEU A 49 0.42 8.57 9.24
N THR A 50 1.56 8.70 8.58
CA THR A 50 1.92 7.85 7.43
C THR A 50 1.91 6.37 7.80
N VAL A 51 2.54 5.98 8.91
CA VAL A 51 2.53 4.59 9.39
C VAL A 51 1.10 4.14 9.72
N ALA A 52 0.34 4.95 10.45
CA ALA A 52 -1.04 4.61 10.80
C ALA A 52 -1.94 4.43 9.57
N THR A 53 -1.90 5.35 8.61
CA THR A 53 -2.77 5.31 7.43
C THR A 53 -2.30 4.29 6.39
N MET A 54 -1.02 4.33 6.02
CA MET A 54 -0.53 3.52 4.90
C MET A 54 -0.09 2.12 5.31
N THR A 55 0.53 1.97 6.49
CA THR A 55 1.01 0.65 6.94
C THR A 55 -0.10 -0.13 7.63
N LEU A 56 -0.71 0.45 8.67
CA LEU A 56 -1.73 -0.25 9.46
C LEU A 56 -3.10 -0.21 8.78
N GLY A 57 -3.50 0.95 8.23
CA GLY A 57 -4.75 1.09 7.50
C GLY A 57 -4.72 0.32 6.19
N ALA A 58 -4.08 0.89 5.17
CA ALA A 58 -4.08 0.31 3.83
C ALA A 58 -3.29 -1.02 3.77
N GLY A 59 -2.09 -1.10 4.36
CA GLY A 59 -1.21 -2.26 4.20
C GLY A 59 -1.73 -3.55 4.81
N VAL A 60 -2.46 -3.45 5.93
CA VAL A 60 -3.02 -4.60 6.64
C VAL A 60 -4.50 -4.79 6.35
N LEU A 61 -5.33 -3.74 6.49
CA LEU A 61 -6.79 -3.93 6.44
C LEU A 61 -7.31 -4.17 5.02
N LEU A 62 -6.60 -3.69 3.99
CA LEU A 62 -7.14 -3.72 2.63
C LEU A 62 -7.26 -5.14 2.06
N GLU A 63 -6.42 -6.08 2.51
CA GLU A 63 -6.52 -7.51 2.10
C GLU A 63 -7.86 -8.13 2.55
N TYR A 64 -8.31 -7.77 3.76
CA TYR A 64 -9.64 -8.16 4.25
C TYR A 64 -10.73 -7.48 3.44
N VAL A 65 -10.60 -6.17 3.19
CA VAL A 65 -11.61 -5.41 2.42
C VAL A 65 -11.72 -5.95 0.99
N GLN A 66 -10.61 -6.29 0.33
CA GLN A 66 -10.59 -6.90 -1.01
C GLN A 66 -11.34 -8.23 -1.03
N THR A 67 -11.11 -9.09 -0.04
CA THR A 67 -11.81 -10.37 0.07
C THR A 67 -13.30 -10.20 0.36
N ILE A 68 -13.68 -9.20 1.16
CA ILE A 68 -15.10 -8.89 1.46
C ILE A 68 -15.81 -8.33 0.22
N VAL A 69 -15.17 -7.39 -0.49
CA VAL A 69 -15.74 -6.71 -1.66
C VAL A 69 -15.76 -7.61 -2.89
N ASN A 70 -14.74 -8.45 -3.06
CA ASN A 70 -14.66 -9.42 -4.13
C ASN A 70 -14.45 -10.83 -3.55
N PRO A 71 -15.53 -11.54 -3.18
CA PRO A 71 -15.46 -12.87 -2.57
C PRO A 71 -14.82 -13.95 -3.44
N ASN A 72 -14.64 -13.69 -4.74
CA ASN A 72 -13.94 -14.60 -5.65
C ASN A 72 -12.42 -14.47 -5.57
N ARG A 73 -11.88 -13.41 -4.93
CA ARG A 73 -10.45 -13.27 -4.66
C ARG A 73 -10.09 -14.11 -3.44
N THR A 74 -8.98 -14.84 -3.53
CA THR A 74 -8.43 -15.59 -2.40
C THR A 74 -7.69 -14.64 -1.47
N PHE A 75 -8.00 -14.71 -0.17
CA PHE A 75 -7.25 -14.00 0.86
C PHE A 75 -5.83 -14.56 0.94
N ASP A 76 -4.82 -13.69 0.87
CA ASP A 76 -3.41 -14.07 1.00
C ASP A 76 -2.71 -13.18 2.05
N TYR A 77 -2.44 -13.75 3.22
CA TYR A 77 -1.74 -13.01 4.29
C TYR A 77 -0.30 -12.62 3.91
N VAL A 78 0.30 -13.28 2.92
CA VAL A 78 1.63 -12.92 2.43
C VAL A 78 1.58 -11.56 1.74
N ASP A 79 0.46 -11.16 1.13
CA ASP A 79 0.28 -9.81 0.56
C ASP A 79 0.44 -8.73 1.61
N ILE A 80 -0.16 -8.94 2.80
CA ILE A 80 -0.01 -8.04 3.95
C ILE A 80 1.47 -7.88 4.33
N VAL A 81 2.23 -8.98 4.34
CA VAL A 81 3.67 -8.93 4.66
C VAL A 81 4.40 -8.02 3.67
N TYR A 82 4.20 -8.19 2.36
CA TYR A 82 4.87 -7.37 1.35
C TYR A 82 4.41 -5.92 1.35
N ASN A 83 3.12 -5.65 1.60
CA ASN A 83 2.58 -4.30 1.77
C ASN A 83 3.28 -3.58 2.94
N VAL A 84 3.38 -4.24 4.09
CA VAL A 84 4.01 -3.69 5.29
C VAL A 84 5.50 -3.42 5.06
N HIS A 85 6.24 -4.36 4.44
CA HIS A 85 7.66 -4.16 4.16
C HIS A 85 7.91 -3.01 3.17
N GLY A 86 7.13 -2.92 2.09
CA GLY A 86 7.22 -1.83 1.13
C GLY A 86 6.94 -0.48 1.79
N SER A 87 5.87 -0.40 2.59
CA SER A 87 5.50 0.80 3.31
C SER A 87 6.55 1.23 4.35
N LEU A 88 7.06 0.30 5.18
CA LEU A 88 8.08 0.60 6.18
C LEU A 88 9.39 1.05 5.54
N LEU A 89 9.81 0.43 4.43
CA LEU A 89 11.00 0.86 3.71
C LEU A 89 10.84 2.27 3.13
N ALA A 90 9.65 2.60 2.60
CA ALA A 90 9.35 3.95 2.13
C ALA A 90 9.42 4.98 3.27
N VAL A 91 8.79 4.71 4.42
CA VAL A 91 8.87 5.61 5.58
C VAL A 91 10.33 5.80 6.03
N ALA A 92 11.09 4.71 6.16
CA ALA A 92 12.49 4.77 6.55
C ALA A 92 13.32 5.61 5.57
N GLY A 93 13.16 5.39 4.26
CA GLY A 93 13.83 6.15 3.22
C GLY A 93 13.45 7.63 3.23
N CYS A 94 12.15 7.95 3.29
CA CYS A 94 11.68 9.33 3.29
C CYS A 94 12.06 10.11 4.56
N CYS A 95 12.20 9.45 5.71
CA CYS A 95 12.69 10.08 6.95
C CYS A 95 14.18 10.44 6.89
N LEU A 96 14.95 9.87 5.96
CA LEU A 96 16.36 10.18 5.76
C LEU A 96 16.59 11.30 4.72
N LEU A 97 15.56 11.71 3.99
CA LEU A 97 15.56 12.80 3.01
C LEU A 97 15.10 14.13 3.64
#